data_AF-A0A538PLG0-F1
#
_entry.id   AF-A0A538PLG0-F1
#
_cell.length_a   1.000
_cell.length_b   1.000
_cell.length_c   1.000
_cell.angle_alpha   90.00
_cell.angle_beta   90.00
_cell.angle_gamma   90.00
#
_symmetry.space_group_name_H-M   'P 1'
#
loop_
_entity.id
_entity.type
_entity.pdbx_description
1 polymer ?
#
loop_
_entity_poly.entity_id
_entity_poly.type
_entity_poly.pdbx_seq_one_letter_code
_entity_poly.pdbx_strand_id
1 'polypeptide(L)'
;MQDRNLALEVVRITEAAALASARLMGRGDRKLADHVAVEAMRVAFDAIDIRGTVVIGEGERDEAPMLFIGERVGAGWHGDGASSPKVDIAVDPLEGTNLCATGAPDAISVIAIADDGQFLNAPDTYMQKIAVGPEARGMIDL
;
A
#
# COMPACT_ATOMS: atom_id res chain seq x y z
N MET A 1 23.11 -16.18 -0.81
CA MET A 1 23.03 -14.69 -0.78
C MET A 1 21.57 -14.34 -0.52
N GLN A 2 21.08 -14.75 0.65
CA GLN A 2 19.71 -14.71 1.11
C GLN A 2 19.83 -14.24 2.56
N ASP A 3 19.17 -13.12 2.90
CA ASP A 3 18.81 -12.67 4.26
C ASP A 3 18.56 -11.14 4.32
N ARG A 4 18.04 -10.51 3.26
CA ARG A 4 17.29 -9.26 3.44
C ARG A 4 15.86 -9.66 3.75
N ASN A 5 15.45 -9.46 5.00
CA ASN A 5 14.09 -9.72 5.42
C ASN A 5 13.18 -8.63 4.85
N LEU A 6 12.63 -8.87 3.66
CA LEU A 6 11.73 -7.94 2.97
C LEU A 6 10.61 -7.44 3.89
N ALA A 7 10.10 -8.29 4.79
CA ALA A 7 9.07 -7.88 5.74
C ALA A 7 9.54 -6.77 6.70
N LEU A 8 10.81 -6.79 7.13
CA LEU A 8 11.40 -5.73 7.97
C LEU A 8 11.74 -4.46 7.17
N GLU A 9 11.92 -4.54 5.86
CA GLU A 9 12.15 -3.35 5.04
C GLU A 9 10.83 -2.64 4.73
N VAL A 10 9.78 -3.42 4.48
CA VAL A 10 8.44 -2.94 4.14
C VAL A 10 7.75 -2.22 5.29
N VAL A 11 8.08 -2.54 6.56
CA VAL A 11 7.53 -1.81 7.72
C VAL A 11 7.79 -0.30 7.63
N ARG A 12 8.95 0.10 7.08
CA ARG A 12 9.35 1.51 6.95
C ARG A 12 8.46 2.27 5.98
N ILE A 13 7.87 1.57 5.01
CA ILE A 13 6.96 2.14 4.02
C ILE A 13 5.68 2.60 4.71
N THR A 14 5.06 1.72 5.49
CA THR A 14 3.87 2.03 6.28
C THR A 14 4.16 3.04 7.40
N GLU A 15 5.33 2.96 8.05
CA GLU A 15 5.74 3.95 9.05
C GLU A 15 5.87 5.35 8.46
N ALA A 16 6.48 5.48 7.27
CA ALA A 16 6.64 6.77 6.59
C ALA A 16 5.29 7.42 6.28
N ALA A 17 4.36 6.68 5.69
CA ALA A 17 3.02 7.17 5.40
C ALA A 17 2.21 7.51 6.66
N ALA A 18 2.22 6.62 7.67
CA ALA A 18 1.51 6.85 8.92
C ALA A 18 2.03 8.08 9.65
N LEU A 19 3.36 8.28 9.72
CA LEU A 19 3.96 9.46 10.36
C LEU A 19 3.68 10.75 9.58
N ALA A 20 3.63 10.70 8.25
CA ALA A 20 3.32 11.86 7.42
C ALA A 20 1.86 12.30 7.61
N SER A 21 0.90 11.38 7.47
CA SER A 21 -0.53 11.65 7.65
C SER A 21 -0.90 12.04 9.08
N ALA A 22 -0.31 11.39 10.10
CA ALA A 22 -0.60 11.67 11.50
C ALA A 22 -0.32 13.14 11.91
N ARG A 23 0.61 13.83 11.23
CA ARG A 23 0.86 15.27 11.47
C ARG A 23 -0.31 16.17 11.08
N LEU A 24 -1.21 15.65 10.24
CA LEU A 24 -2.41 16.32 9.75
C LEU A 24 -3.69 15.82 10.43
N MET A 25 -3.56 14.92 11.40
CA MET A 25 -4.69 14.41 12.17
C MET A 25 -5.48 15.55 12.83
N GLY A 26 -6.80 15.52 12.72
CA GLY A 26 -7.70 16.51 13.34
C GLY A 26 -7.69 17.90 12.69
N ARG A 27 -7.04 18.07 11.54
CA ARG A 27 -6.97 19.37 10.83
C ARG A 27 -8.10 19.60 9.82
N GLY A 28 -8.99 18.62 9.63
CA GLY A 28 -10.14 18.73 8.72
C GLY A 28 -9.81 18.64 7.23
N ASP A 29 -8.55 18.41 6.85
CA ASP A 29 -8.12 18.31 5.45
C ASP A 29 -7.73 16.87 5.07
N ARG A 30 -8.75 16.10 4.66
CA ARG A 30 -8.56 14.70 4.26
C ARG A 30 -7.69 14.55 3.01
N LYS A 31 -7.77 15.49 2.07
CA LYS A 31 -7.04 15.42 0.79
C LYS A 31 -5.55 15.66 1.00
N LEU A 32 -5.21 16.63 1.86
CA LEU A 32 -3.82 16.86 2.22
C LEU A 32 -3.27 15.71 3.06
N ALA A 33 -4.04 15.17 4.00
CA ALA A 33 -3.65 14.01 4.80
C ALA A 33 -3.28 12.80 3.95
N ASP A 34 -4.12 12.54 2.93
CA ASP A 34 -3.92 11.48 1.96
C ASP A 34 -2.70 11.74 1.07
N HIS A 35 -2.61 12.93 0.48
CA HIS A 35 -1.50 13.32 -0.40
C HIS A 35 -0.12 13.13 0.25
N VAL A 36 0.07 13.57 1.50
CA VAL A 36 1.36 13.41 2.19
C VAL A 36 1.66 11.95 2.54
N ALA A 37 0.63 11.11 2.72
CA ALA A 37 0.80 9.68 2.96
C ALA A 37 1.26 8.98 1.67
N VAL A 38 0.57 9.24 0.55
CA VAL A 38 0.91 8.74 -0.79
C VAL A 38 2.36 9.10 -1.13
N GLU A 39 2.73 10.37 -0.99
CA GLU A 39 4.09 10.84 -1.29
C GLU A 39 5.15 10.16 -0.41
N ALA A 40 4.92 10.11 0.91
CA ALA A 40 5.86 9.49 1.83
C ALA A 40 6.02 7.98 1.60
N MET A 41 4.92 7.28 1.35
CA MET A 41 4.94 5.86 0.97
C MET A 41 5.71 5.66 -0.35
N ARG A 42 5.41 6.47 -1.37
CA ARG A 42 6.06 6.35 -2.68
C ARG A 42 7.57 6.53 -2.59
N VAL A 43 8.03 7.56 -1.87
CA VAL A 43 9.47 7.79 -1.66
C VAL A 43 10.11 6.66 -0.86
N ALA A 44 9.42 6.10 0.14
CA ALA A 44 9.95 5.01 0.95
C ALA A 44 10.24 3.74 0.11
N PHE A 45 9.48 3.50 -0.97
CA PHE A 45 9.78 2.38 -1.89
C PHE A 45 11.15 2.47 -2.55
N ASP A 46 11.68 3.67 -2.80
CA ASP A 46 12.97 3.85 -3.50
C ASP A 46 14.16 3.28 -2.71
N ALA A 47 13.97 2.98 -1.42
CA ALA A 47 14.99 2.36 -0.57
C ALA A 47 14.91 0.81 -0.54
N ILE A 48 13.90 0.21 -1.17
CA ILE A 48 13.60 -1.22 -1.06
C ILE A 48 14.07 -1.94 -2.32
N ASP A 49 14.85 -3.00 -2.15
CA ASP A 49 15.42 -3.77 -3.27
C ASP A 49 14.42 -4.79 -3.82
N ILE A 50 13.39 -4.28 -4.50
CA ILE A 50 12.37 -5.06 -5.21
C ILE A 50 12.13 -4.48 -6.60
N ARG A 51 11.63 -5.34 -7.50
CA ARG A 51 10.96 -4.96 -8.74
C ARG A 51 9.46 -5.05 -8.52
N GLY A 52 8.94 -4.09 -7.76
CA GLY A 52 7.53 -4.00 -7.39
C GLY A 52 6.67 -3.40 -8.49
N THR A 53 5.48 -3.96 -8.69
CA THR A 53 4.43 -3.35 -9.55
C THR A 53 3.20 -3.09 -8.70
N VAL A 54 2.72 -1.86 -8.67
CA VAL A 54 1.45 -1.52 -8.01
C VAL A 54 0.30 -2.11 -8.83
N VAL A 55 -0.46 -3.04 -8.26
CA VAL A 55 -1.63 -3.67 -8.91
C VAL A 55 -2.94 -3.25 -8.25
N ILE A 56 -2.87 -2.74 -7.02
CA ILE A 56 -3.97 -2.06 -6.31
C ILE A 56 -3.36 -0.81 -5.67
N GLY A 57 -3.92 0.37 -5.95
CA GLY A 57 -3.39 1.65 -5.44
C GLY A 57 -4.39 2.78 -5.60
N GLU A 58 -3.89 4.01 -5.73
CA GLU A 58 -4.66 5.27 -5.68
C GLU A 58 -5.63 5.46 -6.85
N GLY A 59 -5.51 4.66 -7.91
CA GLY A 59 -6.37 4.69 -9.08
C GLY A 59 -5.61 4.44 -10.38
N GLU A 60 -6.26 4.73 -11.50
CA GLU A 60 -5.65 4.67 -12.83
C GLU A 60 -4.62 5.79 -13.01
N ARG A 61 -3.66 5.59 -13.93
CA ARG A 61 -2.56 6.55 -14.16
C ARG A 61 -3.02 7.97 -14.50
N ASP A 62 -4.17 8.09 -15.16
CA ASP A 62 -4.72 9.40 -15.56
C ASP A 62 -5.39 10.13 -14.38
N GLU A 63 -5.68 9.42 -13.29
CA GLU A 63 -6.41 9.90 -12.12
C GLU A 63 -5.50 10.09 -10.90
N ALA A 64 -4.45 9.27 -10.79
CA ALA A 64 -3.48 9.28 -9.70
C ALA A 64 -2.04 9.54 -10.20
N PRO A 65 -1.36 10.62 -9.74
CA PRO A 65 0.01 10.94 -10.18
C PRO A 65 1.09 10.02 -9.57
N MET A 66 0.78 9.34 -8.47
CA MET A 66 1.67 8.44 -7.73
C MET A 66 0.86 7.25 -7.23
N LEU A 67 1.52 6.10 -7.06
CA LEU A 67 0.94 4.83 -6.64
C LEU A 67 -0.26 4.40 -7.48
N PHE A 68 -0.23 4.73 -8.78
CA PHE A 68 -1.25 4.31 -9.74
C PHE A 68 -1.06 2.85 -10.17
N ILE A 69 -2.13 2.24 -10.67
CA ILE A 69 -2.12 0.86 -11.18
C ILE A 69 -1.12 0.74 -12.35
N GLY A 70 -0.16 -0.16 -12.19
CA GLY A 70 0.95 -0.39 -13.12
C GLY A 70 2.21 0.41 -12.82
N GLU A 71 2.24 1.24 -11.77
CA GLU A 71 3.47 1.94 -11.39
C GLU A 71 4.55 0.96 -10.95
N ARG A 72 5.78 1.19 -11.44
CA ARG A 72 6.98 0.47 -11.02
C ARG A 72 7.62 1.16 -9.82
N VAL A 73 7.75 0.44 -8.71
CA VAL A 73 8.33 0.94 -7.47
C VAL A 73 9.40 0.00 -6.93
N GLY A 74 10.38 0.53 -6.21
CA GLY A 74 11.51 -0.22 -5.70
C GLY A 74 12.82 0.04 -6.46
N ALA A 75 13.93 0.00 -5.72
CA ALA A 75 15.28 0.23 -6.24
C ALA A 75 15.70 -0.82 -7.29
N GLY A 76 15.11 -2.02 -7.26
CA GLY A 76 15.42 -3.11 -8.17
C GLY A 76 15.05 -2.85 -9.63
N TRP A 77 14.28 -1.79 -9.91
CA TRP A 77 14.03 -1.31 -11.27
C TRP A 77 15.17 -0.44 -11.84
N HIS A 78 16.14 -0.04 -11.01
CA HIS A 78 17.30 0.73 -11.42
C HIS A 78 18.52 -0.21 -11.58
N GLY A 79 19.27 -0.09 -12.69
CA GLY A 79 20.47 -0.88 -12.93
C GLY A 79 20.22 -2.22 -13.63
N ASP A 80 21.01 -3.26 -13.29
CA ASP A 80 20.92 -4.59 -13.91
C ASP A 80 19.75 -5.42 -13.36
N GLY A 81 19.31 -5.17 -12.11
CA GLY A 81 17.98 -5.40 -11.51
C GLY A 81 17.40 -6.83 -11.56
N ALA A 82 18.04 -7.74 -12.29
CA ALA A 82 17.52 -9.06 -12.62
C ALA A 82 17.48 -9.98 -11.39
N SER A 83 18.33 -9.71 -10.39
CA SER A 83 18.36 -10.45 -9.12
C SER A 83 17.33 -9.97 -8.10
N SER A 84 16.75 -8.78 -8.29
CA SER A 84 15.76 -8.24 -7.34
C SER A 84 14.42 -8.98 -7.49
N PRO A 85 13.76 -9.35 -6.37
CA PRO A 85 12.47 -10.05 -6.39
C PRO A 85 11.43 -9.26 -7.18
N LYS A 86 10.73 -9.93 -8.09
CA LYS A 86 9.58 -9.36 -8.80
C LYS A 86 8.33 -9.64 -7.98
N VAL A 87 7.60 -8.59 -7.60
CA VAL A 87 6.45 -8.70 -6.70
C VAL A 87 5.31 -7.79 -7.16
N ASP A 88 4.10 -8.20 -6.85
CA ASP A 88 2.91 -7.36 -6.93
C ASP A 88 2.68 -6.66 -5.59
N ILE A 89 2.17 -5.43 -5.67
CA ILE A 89 1.98 -4.56 -4.51
C ILE A 89 0.54 -4.04 -4.52
N ALA A 90 -0.13 -4.21 -3.38
CA ALA A 90 -1.36 -3.52 -3.05
C ALA A 90 -1.07 -2.50 -1.95
N VAL A 91 -1.43 -1.24 -2.16
CA VAL A 91 -1.23 -0.16 -1.18
C VAL A 91 -2.54 0.52 -0.82
N ASP A 92 -2.59 0.97 0.43
CA ASP A 92 -3.51 2.00 0.90
C ASP A 92 -2.71 2.91 1.85
N PRO A 93 -2.12 4.00 1.32
CA PRO A 93 -1.23 4.88 2.08
C PRO A 93 -1.92 5.48 3.31
N LEU A 94 -3.21 5.81 3.20
CA LEU A 94 -4.03 6.30 4.30
C LEU A 94 -5.47 5.76 4.19
N GLU A 95 -5.67 4.57 4.75
CA GLU A 95 -7.01 4.04 4.88
C GLU A 95 -7.76 4.82 5.97
N GLY A 96 -8.95 5.31 5.63
CA GLY A 96 -9.73 6.19 6.49
C GLY A 96 -9.27 7.65 6.50
N THR A 97 -9.07 8.26 5.33
CA THR A 97 -8.70 9.70 5.19
C THR A 97 -9.60 10.65 6.00
N ASN A 98 -10.92 10.39 6.07
CA ASN A 98 -11.86 11.14 6.91
C ASN A 98 -11.59 10.96 8.41
N LEU A 99 -11.23 9.75 8.84
CA LEU A 99 -10.91 9.43 10.22
C LEU A 99 -9.65 10.19 10.65
N CYS A 100 -8.61 10.17 9.82
CA CYS A 100 -7.41 10.99 10.03
C CYS A 100 -7.76 12.48 10.14
N ALA A 101 -8.49 13.03 9.16
CA ALA A 101 -8.83 14.44 9.13
C ALA A 101 -9.64 14.91 10.36
N THR A 102 -10.46 14.02 10.93
CA THR A 102 -11.29 14.31 12.10
C THR A 102 -10.65 13.89 13.43
N GLY A 103 -9.53 13.17 13.40
CA GLY A 103 -8.90 12.60 14.60
C GLY A 103 -9.70 11.45 15.21
N ALA A 104 -10.52 10.76 14.41
CA ALA A 104 -11.23 9.57 14.83
C ALA A 104 -10.29 8.35 14.83
N PRO A 105 -10.61 7.30 15.62
CA PRO A 105 -9.86 6.05 15.62
C PRO A 105 -9.81 5.35 14.26
N ASP A 106 -8.94 4.34 14.16
CA ASP A 106 -8.89 3.32 13.11
C ASP A 106 -8.36 3.74 11.73
N ALA A 107 -7.85 4.97 11.56
CA ALA A 107 -7.02 5.31 10.40
C ALA A 107 -5.70 4.53 10.41
N ILE A 108 -5.31 3.94 9.27
CA ILE A 108 -4.13 3.06 9.17
C ILE A 108 -3.44 3.21 7.81
N SER A 109 -2.13 3.00 7.76
CA SER A 109 -1.38 2.84 6.51
C SER A 109 -1.11 1.35 6.26
N VAL A 110 -1.44 0.85 5.07
CA VAL A 110 -1.45 -0.58 4.76
C VAL A 110 -0.71 -0.87 3.46
N ILE A 111 0.02 -1.98 3.46
CA ILE A 111 0.61 -2.57 2.26
C ILE A 111 0.45 -4.08 2.32
N ALA A 112 0.20 -4.69 1.17
CA ALA A 112 0.32 -6.12 0.96
C ALA A 112 1.21 -6.40 -0.25
N ILE A 113 2.02 -7.45 -0.14
CA ILE A 113 2.96 -7.87 -1.18
C ILE A 113 2.72 -9.34 -1.46
N ALA A 114 2.72 -9.71 -2.73
CA ALA A 114 2.63 -11.08 -3.17
C ALA A 114 3.58 -11.33 -4.36
N ASP A 115 3.82 -12.59 -4.68
CA ASP A 115 4.47 -12.93 -5.95
C ASP A 115 3.63 -12.39 -7.12
N ASP A 116 4.29 -12.11 -8.24
CA ASP A 116 3.68 -11.59 -9.47
C ASP A 116 2.46 -12.43 -9.92
N GLY A 117 1.31 -11.78 -10.09
CA GLY A 117 0.04 -12.37 -10.50
C GLY A 117 -0.79 -13.03 -9.39
N GLN A 118 -0.45 -12.85 -8.10
CA GLN A 118 -1.18 -13.48 -6.99
C GLN A 118 -2.29 -12.61 -6.38
N PHE A 119 -2.34 -11.31 -6.67
CA PHE A 119 -3.49 -10.50 -6.30
C PHE A 119 -4.62 -10.62 -7.32
N LEU A 120 -5.86 -10.58 -6.83
CA LEU A 120 -7.02 -10.40 -7.69
C LEU A 120 -6.95 -8.98 -8.28
N ASN A 121 -6.89 -8.88 -9.61
CA ASN A 121 -7.07 -7.62 -10.32
C ASN A 121 -8.55 -7.21 -10.24
N ALA A 122 -8.92 -6.56 -9.14
CA ALA A 122 -10.28 -6.11 -8.91
C ALA A 122 -10.51 -4.72 -9.54
N PRO A 123 -11.64 -4.49 -10.22
CA PRO A 123 -12.04 -3.14 -10.61
C PRO A 123 -12.41 -2.31 -9.37
N ASP A 124 -12.34 -0.99 -9.49
CA ASP A 124 -12.79 -0.08 -8.43
C ASP A 124 -14.31 -0.10 -8.31
N THR A 125 -14.82 -1.00 -7.46
CA THR A 125 -16.24 -1.23 -7.24
C THR A 125 -16.51 -1.79 -5.85
N TYR A 126 -17.78 -1.82 -5.46
CA TYR A 126 -18.18 -2.42 -4.19
C TYR A 126 -18.00 -3.94 -4.21
N MET A 127 -17.61 -4.49 -3.05
CA MET A 127 -17.50 -5.92 -2.82
C MET A 127 -18.19 -6.29 -1.52
N GLN A 128 -19.11 -7.25 -1.56
CA GLN A 128 -19.67 -7.85 -0.35
C GLN A 128 -18.60 -8.73 0.29
N LYS A 129 -18.31 -8.49 1.57
CA LYS A 129 -17.24 -9.16 2.31
C LYS A 129 -17.78 -9.69 3.63
N ILE A 130 -17.39 -10.91 3.96
CA ILE A 130 -17.49 -11.51 5.30
C ILE A 130 -16.10 -12.04 5.64
N ALA A 131 -15.58 -11.66 6.80
CA ALA A 131 -14.27 -12.08 7.28
C ALA A 131 -14.42 -12.72 8.65
N VAL A 132 -13.83 -13.90 8.83
CA VAL A 132 -13.88 -14.66 10.08
C VAL A 132 -12.50 -15.17 10.48
N GLY A 133 -12.35 -15.47 11.77
CA GLY A 133 -11.14 -16.09 12.30
C GLY A 133 -10.96 -17.54 11.85
N PRO A 134 -9.81 -18.16 12.17
CA PRO A 134 -9.45 -19.50 11.68
C PRO A 134 -10.47 -20.60 12.02
N GLU A 135 -11.14 -20.49 13.16
CA GLU A 135 -12.10 -21.49 13.65
C GLU A 135 -13.34 -21.66 12.76
N ALA A 136 -13.71 -20.63 12.00
CA ALA A 136 -14.87 -20.65 11.11
C ALA A 136 -14.49 -20.79 9.62
N ARG A 137 -13.23 -21.08 9.31
CA ARG A 137 -12.77 -21.26 7.93
C ARG A 137 -13.55 -22.39 7.23
N GLY A 138 -14.23 -22.05 6.13
CA GLY A 138 -15.02 -23.00 5.34
C GLY A 138 -16.38 -23.36 5.95
N MET A 139 -16.82 -22.66 7.00
CA MET A 139 -18.11 -22.90 7.69
C MET A 139 -19.17 -21.83 7.41
N ILE A 140 -18.81 -20.77 6.69
CA ILE A 140 -19.65 -19.61 6.40
C ILE A 140 -19.82 -19.42 4.89
N ASP A 141 -20.90 -18.77 4.48
CA ASP A 141 -21.24 -18.43 3.10
C ASP A 141 -21.77 -16.99 3.03
N LEU A 142 -21.53 -16.29 1.91
CA LEU A 142 -21.91 -14.89 1.71
C LEU A 142 -23.37 -14.74 1.26
#